data_AF-A0A3D4NVR0-F1
#
_entry.id   AF-A0A3D4NVR0-F1
#
_cell.length_a   1.000
_cell.length_b   1.000
_cell.length_c   1.000
_cell.angle_alpha   90.00
_cell.angle_beta   90.00
_cell.angle_gamma   90.00
#
_symmetry.space_group_name_H-M   'P 1'
#
loop_
_entity.id
_entity.type
_entity.pdbx_description
1 polymer ?
#
loop_
_entity_poly.entity_id
_entity_poly.type
_entity_poly.pdbx_seq_one_letter_code
_entity_poly.pdbx_strand_id
1 'polypeptide(L)'
;PPPPPPYLVEVEYPHQPTEPTDEVKAYGMALINAIKELLPLNPLYSEELKNYLNRFSPNDPSPLTDFAAALTSATGSELQEVLDCVPMLKRMEKVLPMLRKEVEVARLQKEISAEVNRKIGEHQREFFLKEQLKVIQQELGLTKDDRSADIEQFEQRLEGKVLPAQAQKRIDEEMNKLS
;
A
#
# COMPACT_ATOMS: atom_id res chain seq x y z
N PRO A 1 3.62 52.07 14.67
CA PRO A 1 4.43 51.42 15.72
C PRO A 1 5.77 50.89 15.17
N PRO A 2 6.90 51.06 15.87
CA PRO A 2 8.17 50.46 15.47
C PRO A 2 8.09 48.92 15.59
N PRO A 3 8.86 48.16 14.79
CA PRO A 3 8.92 46.71 14.91
C PRO A 3 9.50 46.32 16.28
N PRO A 4 9.06 45.18 16.85
CA PRO A 4 9.62 44.68 18.09
C PRO A 4 11.14 44.41 17.93
N PRO A 5 11.93 44.61 19.01
CA PRO A 5 13.36 44.32 18.96
C PRO A 5 13.62 42.83 18.69
N PRO A 6 14.75 42.49 18.04
CA PRO A 6 15.09 41.10 17.77
C PRO A 6 15.36 40.33 19.07
N TYR A 7 15.08 39.03 19.05
CA TYR A 7 15.47 38.13 20.13
C TYR A 7 17.00 37.98 20.16
N LEU A 8 17.59 38.09 21.35
CA LEU A 8 19.00 37.81 21.62
C LEU A 8 19.09 36.50 22.41
N VAL A 9 19.97 35.61 22.00
CA VAL A 9 20.25 34.34 22.67
C VAL A 9 21.75 34.17 22.84
N GLU A 10 22.16 33.58 23.96
CA GLU A 10 23.52 33.14 24.21
C GLU A 10 23.63 31.66 23.84
N VAL A 11 24.75 31.27 23.22
CA VAL A 11 24.97 29.92 22.72
C VAL A 11 26.18 29.28 23.38
N GLU A 12 26.03 28.02 23.79
CA GLU A 12 27.10 27.17 24.28
C GLU A 12 27.10 25.88 23.48
N TYR A 13 28.29 25.43 23.04
CA TYR A 13 28.43 24.18 22.32
C TYR A 13 28.66 23.04 23.31
N PRO A 14 27.83 21.99 23.29
CA PRO A 14 27.97 20.89 24.23
C PRO A 14 29.25 20.09 23.97
N HIS A 15 29.95 19.71 25.04
CA HIS A 15 31.12 18.84 24.96
C HIS A 15 30.70 17.41 24.65
N GLN A 16 31.17 16.85 23.54
CA GLN A 16 30.91 15.45 23.19
C GLN A 16 31.79 14.51 24.03
N PRO A 17 31.21 13.54 24.76
CA PRO A 17 32.00 12.56 25.49
C PRO A 17 32.76 11.65 24.52
N THR A 18 33.92 11.13 24.95
CA THR A 18 34.62 10.07 24.22
C THR A 18 33.86 8.77 24.39
N GLU A 19 33.53 8.11 23.28
CA GLU A 19 32.71 6.88 23.28
C GLU A 19 33.44 5.68 22.67
N PRO A 20 33.00 4.45 22.96
CA PRO A 20 33.60 3.25 22.38
C PRO A 20 33.44 3.23 20.85
N THR A 21 34.55 3.34 20.15
CA THR A 21 34.58 3.43 18.68
C THR A 21 33.92 2.23 17.99
N ASP A 22 34.00 1.04 18.59
CA ASP A 22 33.48 -0.20 17.97
C ASP A 22 31.94 -0.30 18.06
N GLU A 23 31.34 0.09 19.19
CA GLU A 23 29.88 0.11 19.35
C GLU A 23 29.25 1.17 18.44
N VAL A 24 29.84 2.36 18.40
CA VAL A 24 29.39 3.44 17.51
C VAL A 24 29.44 3.01 16.04
N LYS A 25 30.49 2.30 15.62
CA LYS A 25 30.58 1.73 14.27
C LYS A 25 29.51 0.67 14.02
N ALA A 26 29.25 -0.21 14.98
CA ALA A 26 28.22 -1.24 14.86
C ALA A 26 26.82 -0.64 14.68
N TYR A 27 26.47 0.36 15.49
CA TYR A 27 25.23 1.12 15.33
C TYR A 27 25.19 1.88 13.99
N GLY A 28 26.32 2.46 13.56
CA GLY A 28 26.43 3.13 12.26
C GLY A 28 26.11 2.18 11.11
N MET A 29 26.65 0.95 11.14
CA MET A 29 26.31 -0.08 10.15
C MET A 29 24.84 -0.49 10.23
N ALA A 30 24.28 -0.61 11.43
CA ALA A 30 22.87 -0.94 11.61
C ALA A 30 21.93 0.13 11.02
N LEU A 31 22.25 1.42 11.23
CA LEU A 31 21.51 2.53 10.62
C LEU A 31 21.63 2.51 9.09
N ILE A 32 22.84 2.38 8.53
CA ILE A 32 23.04 2.30 7.08
C ILE A 32 22.21 1.16 6.47
N ASN A 33 22.20 0.00 7.10
CA ASN A 33 21.41 -1.14 6.62
C ASN A 33 19.92 -0.86 6.68
N ALA A 34 19.41 -0.30 7.78
CA ALA A 34 18.00 0.06 7.90
C ALA A 34 17.58 1.11 6.85
N ILE A 35 18.42 2.12 6.58
CA ILE A 35 18.12 3.11 5.53
C ILE A 35 18.09 2.45 4.14
N LYS A 36 19.07 1.57 3.84
CA LYS A 36 19.10 0.83 2.57
C LYS A 36 17.88 -0.06 2.37
N GLU A 37 17.33 -0.63 3.43
CA GLU A 37 16.08 -1.39 3.39
C GLU A 37 14.86 -0.48 3.15
N LEU A 38 14.85 0.72 3.73
CA LEU A 38 13.74 1.67 3.62
C LEU A 38 13.62 2.29 2.22
N LEU A 39 14.75 2.69 1.62
CA LEU A 39 14.81 3.39 0.33
C LEU A 39 13.98 2.75 -0.80
N PRO A 40 14.11 1.45 -1.11
CA PRO A 40 13.35 0.83 -2.21
C PRO A 40 11.87 0.62 -1.90
N LEU A 41 11.45 0.79 -0.64
CA LEU A 41 10.06 0.60 -0.23
C LEU A 41 9.23 1.87 -0.37
N ASN A 42 9.87 3.04 -0.38
CA ASN A 42 9.18 4.32 -0.48
C ASN A 42 9.49 4.99 -1.84
N PRO A 43 8.47 5.16 -2.71
CA PRO A 43 8.64 5.71 -4.06
C PRO A 43 9.03 7.20 -4.07
N LEU A 44 9.00 7.90 -2.93
CA LEU A 44 9.40 9.31 -2.83
C LEU A 44 10.92 9.52 -2.79
N TYR A 45 11.73 8.46 -2.65
CA TYR A 45 13.17 8.59 -2.55
C TYR A 45 13.86 8.52 -3.92
N SER A 46 14.55 9.60 -4.28
CA SER A 46 15.29 9.73 -5.53
C SER A 46 16.63 8.99 -5.52
N GLU A 47 17.19 8.75 -6.72
CA GLU A 47 18.56 8.27 -6.90
C GLU A 47 19.61 9.18 -6.24
N GLU A 48 19.31 10.47 -6.07
CA GLU A 48 20.17 11.44 -5.37
C GLU A 48 20.34 11.08 -3.90
N LEU A 49 19.27 10.60 -3.23
CA LEU A 49 19.32 10.19 -1.83
C LEU A 49 20.17 8.91 -1.65
N LYS A 50 20.08 7.98 -2.60
CA LYS A 50 20.93 6.77 -2.63
C LYS A 50 22.40 7.13 -2.79
N ASN A 51 22.70 8.07 -3.70
CA ASN A 51 24.07 8.57 -3.90
C ASN A 51 24.60 9.30 -2.67
N TYR A 52 23.75 10.05 -1.97
CA TYR A 52 24.10 10.69 -0.71
C TYR A 52 24.45 9.67 0.38
N LEU A 53 23.70 8.57 0.48
CA LEU A 53 23.98 7.48 1.43
C LEU A 53 25.29 6.75 1.19
N ASN A 54 25.67 6.59 -0.09
CA ASN A 54 26.96 5.99 -0.43
C ASN A 54 28.16 6.85 -0.02
N ARG A 55 27.94 8.12 0.36
CA ARG A 55 28.98 9.02 0.86
C ARG A 55 29.12 8.98 2.39
N PHE A 56 28.15 8.41 3.11
CA PHE A 56 28.28 8.25 4.56
C PHE A 56 29.31 7.16 4.88
N SER A 57 30.31 7.55 5.66
CA SER A 57 31.25 6.62 6.27
C SER A 57 30.74 6.25 7.67
N PRO A 58 30.87 4.99 8.12
CA PRO A 58 30.66 4.62 9.52
C PRO A 58 31.53 5.41 10.51
N ASN A 59 32.55 6.11 10.01
CA ASN A 59 33.41 6.98 10.79
C ASN A 59 32.83 8.39 11.01
N ASP A 60 31.68 8.71 10.41
CA ASP A 60 30.96 9.97 10.63
C ASP A 60 29.53 9.72 11.14
N PRO A 61 29.38 9.26 12.39
CA PRO A 61 28.11 8.77 12.93
C PRO A 61 27.09 9.88 13.22
N SER A 62 27.53 11.13 13.43
CA SER A 62 26.61 12.23 13.79
C SER A 62 25.66 12.53 12.65
N PRO A 63 26.16 12.91 11.45
CA PRO A 63 25.28 13.35 10.39
C PRO A 63 24.46 12.19 9.83
N LEU A 64 24.99 10.95 9.89
CA LEU A 64 24.24 9.73 9.58
C LEU A 64 23.04 9.54 10.53
N THR A 65 23.24 9.75 11.83
CA THR A 65 22.18 9.58 12.83
C THR A 65 21.10 10.64 12.69
N ASP A 66 21.50 11.90 12.47
CA ASP A 66 20.58 13.01 12.26
C ASP A 66 19.78 12.82 10.95
N PHE A 67 20.44 12.34 9.89
CA PHE A 67 19.78 11.98 8.64
C PHE A 67 18.81 10.81 8.82
N ALA A 68 19.19 9.77 9.56
CA ALA A 68 18.32 8.64 9.87
C ALA A 68 17.06 9.09 10.61
N ALA A 69 17.17 10.00 11.59
CA ALA A 69 16.04 10.54 12.31
C ALA A 69 15.07 11.31 11.40
N ALA A 70 15.60 12.10 10.45
CA ALA A 70 14.82 12.86 9.47
C ALA A 70 14.04 11.99 8.47
N LEU A 71 14.41 10.71 8.32
CA LEU A 71 13.67 9.74 7.49
C LEU A 71 12.50 9.08 8.22
N THR A 72 12.35 9.32 9.51
CA THR A 72 11.28 8.71 10.32
C THR A 72 10.04 9.57 10.38
N SER A 73 8.91 8.95 10.71
CA SER A 73 7.65 9.63 11.05
C SER A 73 7.58 10.12 12.52
N ALA A 74 8.72 10.33 13.18
CA ALA A 74 8.79 10.79 14.57
C ALA A 74 8.16 12.19 14.75
N THR A 75 7.53 12.39 15.90
CA THR A 75 6.93 13.67 16.29
C THR A 75 7.99 14.71 16.59
N GLY A 76 7.62 16.00 16.55
CA GLY A 76 8.55 17.08 16.90
C GLY A 76 9.14 16.95 18.30
N SER A 77 8.40 16.39 19.25
CA SER A 77 8.90 16.11 20.61
C SER A 77 9.98 15.01 20.60
N GLU A 78 9.74 13.92 19.88
CA GLU A 78 10.72 12.81 19.76
C GLU A 78 11.99 13.28 19.03
N LEU A 79 11.85 14.09 17.99
CA LEU A 79 12.98 14.68 17.28
C LEU A 79 13.76 15.66 18.18
N GLN A 80 13.07 16.43 19.03
CA GLN A 80 13.73 17.29 20.01
C GLN A 80 14.53 16.45 21.03
N GLU A 81 13.99 15.32 21.50
CA GLU A 81 14.73 14.42 22.39
C GLU A 81 16.00 13.84 21.74
N VAL A 82 15.96 13.57 20.43
CA VAL A 82 17.13 13.14 19.65
C VAL A 82 18.14 14.27 19.56
N LEU A 83 17.69 15.49 19.30
CA LEU A 83 18.52 16.69 19.19
C LEU A 83 19.21 17.05 20.51
N ASP A 84 18.49 16.92 21.63
CA ASP A 84 19.00 17.20 22.98
C ASP A 84 19.99 16.12 23.47
N CYS A 85 20.05 14.97 22.81
CA CYS A 85 20.90 13.84 23.19
C CYS A 85 22.33 14.02 22.67
N VAL A 86 23.19 14.66 23.48
CA VAL A 86 24.61 14.89 23.15
C VAL A 86 25.43 13.60 22.98
N PRO A 87 25.31 12.56 23.85
CA PRO A 87 26.08 11.32 23.69
C PRO A 87 25.65 10.57 22.42
N MET A 88 26.60 10.25 21.56
CA MET A 88 26.35 9.73 20.22
C MET A 88 25.71 8.34 20.28
N LEU A 89 26.24 7.43 21.08
CA LEU A 89 25.73 6.07 21.22
C LEU A 89 24.26 6.08 21.70
N LYS A 90 23.96 6.87 22.73
CA LYS A 90 22.59 7.02 23.25
C LYS A 90 21.63 7.61 22.20
N ARG A 91 22.12 8.53 21.38
CA ARG A 91 21.33 9.10 20.29
C ARG A 91 21.04 8.06 19.21
N MET A 92 22.04 7.26 18.85
CA MET A 92 21.87 6.13 17.92
C MET A 92 20.91 5.06 18.45
N GLU A 93 20.96 4.75 19.76
CA GLU A 93 20.03 3.86 20.45
C GLU A 93 18.58 4.36 20.41
N LYS A 94 18.35 5.68 20.41
CA LYS A 94 17.03 6.28 20.25
C LYS A 94 16.54 6.24 18.80
N VAL A 95 17.41 6.56 17.85
CA VAL A 95 17.04 6.71 16.42
C VAL A 95 16.85 5.36 15.73
N LEU A 96 17.69 4.36 16.03
CA LEU A 96 17.62 3.07 15.35
C LEU A 96 16.25 2.37 15.49
N PRO A 97 15.60 2.30 16.67
CA PRO A 97 14.25 1.78 16.81
C PRO A 97 13.19 2.56 16.01
N MET A 98 13.29 3.89 15.99
CA MET A 98 12.38 4.74 15.21
C MET A 98 12.48 4.42 13.71
N LEU A 99 13.70 4.30 13.21
CA LEU A 99 13.94 3.93 11.81
C LEU A 99 13.50 2.50 11.50
N ARG A 100 13.71 1.54 12.41
CA ARG A 100 13.25 0.16 12.22
C ARG A 100 11.72 0.06 12.17
N LYS A 101 11.02 0.84 12.99
CA LYS A 101 9.55 0.96 12.90
C LYS A 101 9.11 1.47 11.53
N GLU A 102 9.81 2.46 10.99
CA GLU A 102 9.51 3.00 9.64
C GLU A 102 9.69 1.94 8.55
N VAL A 103 10.74 1.12 8.62
CA VAL A 103 10.96 -0.01 7.70
C VAL A 103 9.79 -1.00 7.75
N GLU A 104 9.33 -1.37 8.94
CA GLU A 104 8.23 -2.33 9.09
C GLU A 104 6.90 -1.76 8.57
N VAL A 105 6.61 -0.49 8.82
CA VAL A 105 5.44 0.19 8.26
C VAL A 105 5.48 0.19 6.73
N ALA A 106 6.63 0.54 6.14
CA ALA A 106 6.79 0.56 4.68
C ALA A 106 6.66 -0.84 4.06
N ARG A 107 7.16 -1.89 4.73
CA ARG A 107 6.98 -3.29 4.29
C ARG A 107 5.51 -3.68 4.28
N LEU A 108 4.79 -3.38 5.35
CA LEU A 108 3.36 -3.70 5.46
C LEU A 108 2.54 -2.95 4.40
N GLN A 109 2.82 -1.67 4.16
CA GLN A 109 2.16 -0.89 3.11
C GLN A 109 2.37 -1.50 1.71
N LYS A 110 3.59 -1.98 1.44
CA LYS A 110 3.91 -2.65 0.17
C LYS A 110 3.16 -3.98 0.02
N GLU A 111 3.08 -4.76 1.08
CA GLU A 111 2.35 -6.04 1.09
C GLU A 111 0.85 -5.82 0.84
N ILE A 112 0.24 -4.88 1.57
CA ILE A 112 -1.17 -4.48 1.38
C ILE A 112 -1.40 -4.04 -0.07
N SER A 113 -0.53 -3.20 -0.62
CA SER A 113 -0.65 -2.73 -2.00
C SER A 113 -0.57 -3.88 -3.02
N ALA A 114 0.33 -4.85 -2.79
CA ALA A 114 0.45 -6.03 -3.63
C ALA A 114 -0.81 -6.91 -3.58
N GLU A 115 -1.38 -7.13 -2.39
CA GLU A 115 -2.60 -7.92 -2.22
C GLU A 115 -3.81 -7.26 -2.89
N VAL A 116 -3.96 -5.94 -2.73
CA VAL A 116 -5.03 -5.17 -3.38
C VAL A 116 -4.90 -5.27 -4.91
N ASN A 117 -3.70 -5.08 -5.45
CA ASN A 117 -3.45 -5.19 -6.89
C ASN A 117 -3.73 -6.60 -7.42
N ARG A 118 -3.39 -7.66 -6.66
CA ARG A 118 -3.72 -9.04 -7.04
C ARG A 118 -5.23 -9.25 -7.14
N LYS A 119 -6.00 -8.82 -6.13
CA LYS A 119 -7.47 -8.93 -6.13
C LYS A 119 -8.10 -8.17 -7.29
N ILE A 120 -7.62 -6.96 -7.59
CA ILE A 120 -8.08 -6.17 -8.74
C ILE A 120 -7.77 -6.91 -10.05
N GLY A 121 -6.57 -7.46 -10.21
CA GLY A 121 -6.17 -8.19 -11.41
C GLY A 121 -7.01 -9.46 -11.63
N GLU A 122 -7.29 -10.21 -10.58
CA GLU A 122 -8.18 -11.39 -10.62
C GLU A 122 -9.60 -10.97 -11.03
N HIS A 123 -10.15 -9.93 -10.41
CA HIS A 123 -11.49 -9.43 -10.73
C HIS A 123 -11.61 -8.91 -12.17
N GLN A 124 -10.61 -8.15 -12.64
CA GLN A 124 -10.55 -7.68 -14.02
C GLN A 124 -10.47 -8.84 -15.02
N ARG A 125 -9.68 -9.88 -14.71
CA ARG A 125 -9.57 -11.08 -15.53
C ARG A 125 -10.90 -11.83 -15.60
N GLU A 126 -11.56 -12.05 -14.46
CA GLU A 126 -12.87 -12.71 -14.42
C GLU A 126 -13.92 -11.92 -15.19
N PHE A 127 -13.98 -10.60 -14.99
CA PHE A 127 -14.88 -9.72 -15.72
C PHE A 127 -14.68 -9.84 -17.23
N PHE A 128 -13.42 -9.76 -17.68
CA PHE A 128 -13.08 -9.86 -19.09
C PHE A 128 -13.44 -11.22 -19.68
N LEU A 129 -13.16 -12.32 -18.97
CA LEU A 129 -13.53 -13.67 -19.42
C LEU A 129 -15.04 -13.86 -19.50
N LYS A 130 -15.81 -13.30 -18.56
CA LYS A 130 -17.28 -13.33 -18.60
C LYS A 130 -17.83 -12.58 -19.80
N GLU A 131 -17.28 -11.40 -20.10
CA GLU A 131 -17.71 -10.62 -21.26
C GLU A 131 -17.33 -11.34 -22.57
N GLN A 132 -16.15 -11.95 -22.65
CA GLN A 132 -15.77 -12.79 -23.79
C GLN A 132 -16.72 -13.97 -23.98
N LEU A 133 -17.08 -14.69 -22.91
CA LEU A 133 -18.04 -15.79 -22.98
C LEU A 133 -19.42 -15.32 -23.46
N LYS A 134 -19.88 -14.16 -22.98
CA LYS A 134 -21.15 -13.56 -23.42
C LYS A 134 -21.15 -13.25 -24.91
N VAL A 135 -20.07 -12.65 -25.41
CA VAL A 135 -19.91 -12.38 -26.86
C VAL A 135 -19.87 -13.69 -27.66
N ILE A 136 -19.14 -14.71 -27.21
CA ILE A 136 -19.11 -16.02 -27.87
C ILE A 136 -20.50 -16.67 -27.90
N GLN A 137 -21.25 -16.61 -26.80
CA GLN A 137 -22.62 -17.13 -26.73
C GLN A 137 -23.58 -16.38 -27.68
N GLN A 138 -23.37 -15.07 -27.89
CA GLN A 138 -24.13 -14.28 -28.87
C GLN A 138 -23.77 -14.68 -30.30
N GLU A 139 -22.48 -14.77 -30.63
CA GLU A 139 -22.00 -15.18 -31.96
C GLU A 139 -22.41 -16.61 -32.32
N LEU A 140 -22.42 -17.54 -31.35
CA LEU A 140 -22.86 -18.92 -31.55
C LEU A 140 -24.39 -19.09 -31.59
N GLY A 141 -25.16 -18.01 -31.41
CA GLY A 141 -26.63 -18.07 -31.32
C GLY A 141 -27.15 -18.85 -30.09
N LEU A 142 -26.29 -19.07 -29.10
CA LEU A 142 -26.62 -19.75 -27.83
C LEU A 142 -27.29 -18.83 -26.83
N THR A 143 -27.18 -17.51 -27.03
CA THR A 143 -28.02 -16.55 -26.32
C THR A 143 -29.42 -16.64 -26.90
N LYS A 144 -30.18 -17.61 -26.40
CA LYS A 144 -31.63 -17.57 -26.46
C LYS A 144 -32.03 -16.29 -25.73
N ASP A 145 -32.78 -15.42 -26.40
CA ASP A 145 -33.44 -14.28 -25.73
C ASP A 145 -34.05 -14.82 -24.42
N ASP A 146 -33.94 -14.11 -23.29
CA ASP A 146 -34.46 -14.58 -21.98
C ASP A 146 -35.91 -15.12 -22.12
N ARG A 147 -36.66 -14.52 -23.04
CA ARG A 147 -37.99 -14.96 -23.50
C ARG A 147 -38.06 -16.40 -23.99
N SER A 148 -37.13 -16.82 -24.85
CA SER A 148 -37.07 -18.17 -25.39
C SER A 148 -36.62 -19.23 -24.37
N ALA A 149 -35.85 -18.85 -23.35
CA ALA A 149 -35.54 -19.73 -22.23
C ALA A 149 -36.75 -19.91 -21.28
N ASP A 150 -37.50 -18.85 -21.02
CA ASP A 150 -38.74 -18.91 -20.24
C ASP A 150 -39.81 -19.76 -20.93
N ILE A 151 -39.97 -19.62 -22.25
CA ILE A 151 -40.88 -20.43 -23.07
C ILE A 151 -40.57 -21.92 -22.93
N GLU A 152 -39.31 -22.34 -23.10
CA GLU A 152 -38.92 -23.75 -22.94
C GLU A 152 -39.19 -24.27 -21.53
N GLN A 153 -39.00 -23.43 -20.50
CA GLN A 153 -39.26 -23.82 -19.12
C GLN A 153 -40.77 -23.99 -18.85
N PHE A 154 -41.62 -23.16 -19.44
CA PHE A 154 -43.06 -23.30 -19.36
C PHE A 154 -43.57 -24.52 -20.13
N GLU A 155 -43.05 -24.79 -21.32
CA GLU A 155 -43.38 -25.99 -22.12
C GLU A 155 -43.02 -27.28 -21.36
N GLN A 156 -41.83 -27.37 -20.77
CA GLN A 156 -41.45 -28.52 -19.93
C GLN A 156 -42.37 -28.71 -18.72
N ARG A 157 -42.89 -27.63 -18.12
CA ARG A 157 -43.82 -27.71 -16.97
C ARG A 157 -45.22 -28.13 -17.36
N LEU A 158 -45.59 -27.95 -18.62
CA LEU A 158 -46.87 -28.36 -19.21
C LEU A 158 -46.82 -29.79 -19.73
N GLU A 159 -45.63 -30.30 -20.02
CA GLU A 159 -45.40 -31.66 -20.49
C GLU A 159 -45.96 -32.70 -19.49
N GLY A 160 -46.86 -33.55 -19.98
CA GLY A 160 -47.52 -34.59 -19.17
C GLY A 160 -48.76 -34.15 -18.38
N LYS A 161 -49.20 -32.89 -18.47
CA LYS A 161 -50.44 -32.43 -17.83
C LYS A 161 -51.62 -32.43 -18.81
N VAL A 162 -52.77 -32.94 -18.35
CA VAL A 162 -54.03 -32.85 -19.11
C VAL A 162 -54.74 -31.56 -18.71
N LEU A 163 -54.84 -30.62 -19.65
CA LEU A 163 -55.44 -29.31 -19.42
C LEU A 163 -56.84 -29.25 -20.05
N PRO A 164 -57.84 -28.65 -19.37
CA PRO A 164 -59.13 -28.33 -19.99
C PRO A 164 -58.95 -27.39 -21.19
N ALA A 165 -59.80 -27.52 -22.22
CA ALA A 165 -59.67 -26.78 -23.48
C ALA A 165 -59.59 -25.24 -23.32
N GLN A 166 -60.28 -24.66 -22.32
CA GLN A 166 -60.18 -23.23 -22.01
C GLN A 166 -58.81 -22.83 -21.45
N ALA A 167 -58.19 -23.68 -20.62
CA ALA A 167 -56.90 -23.40 -20.00
C ALA A 167 -55.77 -23.51 -21.03
N GLN A 168 -55.81 -24.54 -21.90
CA GLN A 168 -54.87 -24.70 -23.00
C GLN A 168 -54.84 -23.45 -23.89
N LYS A 169 -56.00 -22.99 -24.34
CA LYS A 169 -56.12 -21.83 -25.23
C LYS A 169 -55.57 -20.54 -24.62
N ARG A 170 -55.78 -20.33 -23.31
CA ARG A 170 -55.25 -19.19 -22.57
C ARG A 170 -53.73 -19.25 -22.45
N ILE A 171 -53.19 -20.44 -22.20
CA ILE A 171 -51.75 -20.68 -22.08
C ILE A 171 -51.08 -20.46 -23.43
N ASP A 172 -51.64 -20.98 -24.53
CA ASP A 172 -51.11 -20.79 -25.88
C ASP A 172 -51.11 -19.31 -26.30
N GLU A 173 -52.14 -18.54 -25.91
CA GLU A 173 -52.20 -17.08 -26.14
C GLU A 173 -51.11 -16.33 -25.36
N GLU A 174 -50.83 -16.70 -24.11
CA GLU A 174 -49.79 -16.06 -23.31
C GLU A 174 -48.38 -16.49 -23.75
N MET A 175 -48.19 -17.76 -24.12
CA MET A 175 -46.95 -18.28 -24.72
C MET A 175 -46.59 -17.54 -26.02
N ASN A 176 -47.58 -17.30 -26.90
CA ASN A 176 -47.38 -16.54 -28.14
C ASN A 176 -47.03 -15.06 -27.90
N LYS A 177 -47.40 -14.48 -26.75
CA LYS A 177 -47.01 -13.10 -26.39
C LYS A 177 -45.60 -13.00 -25.82
N LEU A 178 -45.10 -14.09 -25.23
CA LEU A 178 -43.73 -14.18 -24.73
C LEU A 178 -42.73 -14.48 -25.86
N SER A 179 -43.17 -15.08 -26.97
CA SER A 179 -42.34 -15.41 -28.15
C SER A 179 -41.83 -14.20 -28.92
#